data_AF-A0A023D956-F1
#
_entry.id   AF-A0A023D956-F1
#
_cell.length_a   1.000
_cell.length_b   1.000
_cell.length_c   1.000
_cell.angle_alpha   90.00
_cell.angle_beta   90.00
_cell.angle_gamma   90.00
#
_symmetry.space_group_name_H-M   'P 1'
#
loop_
_entity.id
_entity.type
_entity.pdbx_description
1 polymer ?
#
loop_
_entity_poly.entity_id
_entity_poly.type
_entity_poly.pdbx_seq_one_letter_code
_entity_poly.pdbx_strand_id
1 'polypeptide(L)'
;MNDTPRRDAGDLARRLAENAEAVCRRYLSAGRRHGNYWLVGDVRNTPGRSLFVRLRDTANGRAGKWVDAASSEHGDLLDVIRESLGLAEFRDVADEARAFLSLPRPDPVSAGRDRPVHERGSAGSSEAARRLWAMSGPIEGTIAAAYLRHRDLTDLSGLSALRFHPRGYVRPDEDCPPEIWPAMIAAVTDLDGNVTGVHRTFLAPDGRGKAPIEHPRRALGELRGNAVRFGVASDVLAAGEGIETVLSLRQGLPDLPLAACLSSTHLAALIFPPLLRRLYVLRDDDPAGDHAVATLDARASEAGIELIALSPRLGDFNDDLRAFGRGALRAILRPQLAPSDVARFLEAGTT
;
A
#
# COMPACT_ATOMS: atom_id res chain seq x y z
N MET A 1 14.22 -17.97 -48.39
CA MET A 1 15.14 -17.74 -47.25
C MET A 1 15.23 -16.24 -47.02
N ASN A 2 14.65 -15.74 -45.93
CA ASN A 2 15.02 -14.49 -45.25
C ASN A 2 14.07 -14.30 -44.04
N ASP A 3 14.41 -14.95 -42.93
CA ASP A 3 13.77 -14.81 -41.60
C ASP A 3 14.81 -14.33 -40.55
N THR A 4 15.98 -13.89 -41.03
CA THR A 4 17.18 -13.63 -40.22
C THR A 4 17.11 -12.36 -39.34
N PRO A 5 16.62 -11.19 -39.81
CA PRO A 5 16.66 -9.97 -38.98
C PRO A 5 15.64 -9.99 -37.83
N ARG A 6 14.49 -10.65 -38.00
CA ARG A 6 13.45 -10.71 -36.94
C ARG A 6 13.82 -11.64 -35.79
N ARG A 7 14.58 -12.70 -36.08
CA ARG A 7 15.12 -13.60 -35.04
C ARG A 7 16.25 -12.95 -34.24
N ASP A 8 17.07 -12.12 -34.88
CA ASP A 8 18.18 -11.40 -34.23
C ASP A 8 17.67 -10.33 -33.25
N ALA A 9 16.66 -9.55 -33.65
CA ALA A 9 16.03 -8.55 -32.77
C ALA A 9 15.41 -9.18 -31.51
N GLY A 10 14.70 -10.30 -31.67
CA GLY A 10 14.09 -11.02 -30.55
C GLY A 10 15.10 -11.61 -29.58
N ASP A 11 16.25 -12.10 -30.08
CA ASP A 11 17.33 -12.61 -29.24
C ASP A 11 18.02 -11.48 -28.46
N LEU A 12 18.31 -10.36 -29.12
CA LEU A 12 18.88 -9.18 -28.47
C LEU A 12 17.95 -8.63 -27.39
N ALA A 13 16.65 -8.49 -27.67
CA ALA A 13 15.68 -8.03 -26.68
C ALA A 13 15.61 -8.96 -25.46
N ARG A 14 15.65 -10.29 -25.68
CA ARG A 14 15.68 -11.28 -24.60
C ARG A 14 16.95 -11.16 -23.75
N ARG A 15 18.13 -11.06 -24.38
CA ARG A 15 19.42 -10.95 -23.68
C ARG A 15 19.57 -9.63 -22.93
N LEU A 16 19.01 -8.54 -23.46
CA LEU A 16 18.90 -7.27 -22.75
C LEU A 16 17.96 -7.39 -21.55
N ALA A 17 16.82 -8.08 -21.70
CA ALA A 17 15.86 -8.28 -20.61
C ALA A 17 16.45 -9.09 -19.43
N GLU A 18 17.34 -10.05 -19.70
CA GLU A 18 18.09 -10.78 -18.67
C GLU A 18 19.01 -9.86 -17.85
N ASN A 19 19.33 -8.67 -18.38
CA ASN A 19 20.20 -7.67 -17.78
C ASN A 19 19.49 -6.31 -17.63
N ALA A 20 18.16 -6.31 -17.51
CA ALA A 20 17.34 -5.11 -17.63
C ALA A 20 17.79 -3.96 -16.72
N GLU A 21 18.17 -4.26 -15.46
CA GLU A 21 18.63 -3.22 -14.53
C GLU A 21 19.93 -2.56 -14.99
N ALA A 22 20.88 -3.32 -15.52
CA ALA A 22 22.14 -2.78 -16.01
C ALA A 22 21.92 -1.89 -17.25
N VAL A 23 20.99 -2.30 -18.13
CA VAL A 23 20.57 -1.48 -19.29
C VAL A 23 19.96 -0.17 -18.81
N CYS A 24 19.03 -0.23 -17.85
CA CYS A 24 18.42 0.97 -17.28
C CYS A 24 19.45 1.89 -16.60
N ARG A 25 20.40 1.36 -15.83
CA ARG A 25 21.47 2.18 -15.22
C ARG A 25 22.34 2.89 -16.25
N ARG A 26 22.53 2.29 -17.44
CA ARG A 26 23.35 2.85 -18.52
C ARG A 26 22.62 3.92 -19.33
N TYR A 27 21.40 3.63 -19.78
CA TYR A 27 20.67 4.47 -20.75
C TYR A 27 19.55 5.31 -20.11
N LEU A 28 19.10 4.94 -18.90
CA LEU A 28 18.06 5.61 -18.12
C LEU A 28 18.58 6.03 -16.74
N SER A 29 19.78 6.61 -16.69
CA SER A 29 20.52 6.96 -15.47
C SER A 29 19.86 8.03 -14.57
N ALA A 30 18.92 8.82 -15.08
CA ALA A 30 18.09 9.74 -14.29
C ALA A 30 16.94 9.02 -13.57
N GLY A 31 16.70 7.76 -13.93
CA GLY A 31 15.74 6.90 -13.26
C GLY A 31 16.30 6.18 -12.04
N ARG A 32 15.43 5.45 -11.34
CA ARG A 32 15.78 4.70 -10.13
C ARG A 32 15.02 3.38 -10.04
N ARG A 33 15.60 2.41 -9.33
CA ARG A 33 14.95 1.12 -9.08
C ARG A 33 13.90 1.25 -7.97
N HIS A 34 12.69 0.78 -8.22
CA HIS A 34 11.61 0.68 -7.25
C HIS A 34 10.99 -0.73 -7.30
N GLY A 35 11.36 -1.57 -6.34
CA GLY A 35 10.94 -2.98 -6.32
C GLY A 35 11.41 -3.72 -7.57
N ASN A 36 10.47 -4.24 -8.36
CA ASN A 36 10.75 -4.92 -9.63
C ASN A 36 10.70 -4.00 -10.86
N TYR A 37 10.68 -2.68 -10.67
CA TYR A 37 10.58 -1.72 -11.75
C TYR A 37 11.72 -0.70 -11.72
N TRP A 38 12.05 -0.13 -12.88
CA TRP A 38 12.88 1.07 -13.01
C TRP A 38 11.98 2.24 -13.40
N LEU A 39 11.93 3.29 -12.58
CA LEU A 39 11.10 4.48 -12.81
C LEU A 39 11.93 5.62 -13.37
N VAL A 40 11.47 6.24 -14.45
CA VAL A 40 12.10 7.41 -15.10
C VAL A 40 11.02 8.30 -15.73
N GLY A 41 11.36 9.53 -16.10
CA GLY A 41 10.41 10.49 -16.70
C GLY A 41 9.93 10.04 -18.08
N ASP A 42 10.83 9.64 -18.95
CA ASP A 42 10.49 9.14 -20.28
C ASP A 42 11.62 8.25 -20.83
N VAL A 43 11.42 7.75 -22.05
CA VAL A 43 12.39 6.88 -22.74
C VAL A 43 13.69 7.61 -23.12
N ARG A 44 13.69 8.96 -23.06
CA ARG A 44 14.84 9.84 -23.32
C ARG A 44 15.61 10.20 -22.05
N ASN A 45 15.38 9.47 -20.95
CA ASN A 45 16.10 9.63 -19.69
C ASN A 45 15.86 10.98 -19.01
N THR A 46 14.68 11.59 -19.17
CA THR A 46 14.34 12.75 -18.34
C THR A 46 14.05 12.34 -16.89
N PRO A 47 14.34 13.18 -15.88
CA PRO A 47 13.97 12.90 -14.50
C PRO A 47 12.44 12.84 -14.35
N GLY A 48 11.91 11.81 -13.69
CA GLY A 48 10.48 11.66 -13.47
C GLY A 48 10.09 10.24 -13.05
N ARG A 49 8.80 9.90 -13.24
CA ARG A 49 8.22 8.60 -12.82
C ARG A 49 7.10 8.08 -13.72
N SER A 50 6.96 8.64 -14.92
CA SER A 50 5.90 8.28 -15.88
C SER A 50 6.20 6.96 -16.58
N LEU A 51 7.47 6.72 -16.93
CA LEU A 51 7.91 5.49 -17.55
C LEU A 51 8.41 4.49 -16.51
N PHE A 52 7.89 3.26 -16.59
CA PHE A 52 8.32 2.14 -15.76
C PHE A 52 8.78 0.94 -16.58
N VAL A 53 10.03 0.52 -16.38
CA VAL A 53 10.61 -0.68 -17.00
C VAL A 53 10.56 -1.86 -16.04
N ARG A 54 10.05 -3.03 -16.47
CA ARG A 54 10.06 -4.23 -15.63
C ARG A 54 11.45 -4.87 -15.59
N LEU A 55 12.01 -5.11 -14.40
CA LEU A 55 13.38 -5.60 -14.22
C LEU A 55 13.50 -7.13 -14.20
N ARG A 56 12.48 -7.84 -13.71
CA ARG A 56 12.42 -9.32 -13.65
C ARG A 56 11.09 -9.84 -14.13
N ASP A 57 11.07 -11.09 -14.61
CA ASP A 57 9.85 -11.77 -15.01
C ASP A 57 8.87 -11.90 -13.84
N THR A 58 7.58 -11.76 -14.15
CA THR A 58 6.47 -11.92 -13.21
C THR A 58 5.34 -12.69 -13.88
N ALA A 59 4.37 -13.18 -13.11
CA ALA A 59 3.14 -13.78 -13.66
C ALA A 59 2.39 -12.86 -14.64
N ASN A 60 2.56 -11.54 -14.51
CA ASN A 60 1.86 -10.53 -15.29
C ASN A 60 2.73 -9.89 -16.40
N GLY A 61 3.90 -10.46 -16.70
CA GLY A 61 4.70 -10.05 -17.85
C GLY A 61 6.21 -10.21 -17.71
N ARG A 62 6.90 -10.06 -18.84
CA ARG A 62 8.34 -10.31 -19.01
C ARG A 62 9.18 -9.09 -18.65
N ALA A 63 10.41 -9.34 -18.21
CA ALA A 63 11.46 -8.35 -18.00
C ALA A 63 11.79 -7.60 -19.29
N GLY A 64 12.31 -6.38 -19.16
CA GLY A 64 12.71 -5.52 -20.27
C GLY A 64 11.56 -4.86 -21.04
N LYS A 65 10.30 -5.07 -20.64
CA LYS A 65 9.16 -4.34 -21.18
C LYS A 65 8.90 -3.07 -20.36
N TRP A 66 8.63 -1.97 -21.05
CA TRP A 66 8.33 -0.69 -20.44
C TRP A 66 7.00 -0.12 -20.92
N VAL A 67 6.39 0.70 -20.08
CA VAL A 67 5.19 1.48 -20.37
C VAL A 67 5.37 2.88 -19.78
N ASP A 68 4.92 3.89 -20.51
CA ASP A 68 4.82 5.26 -20.05
C ASP A 68 3.35 5.59 -19.73
N ALA A 69 3.07 5.91 -18.47
CA ALA A 69 1.72 6.23 -18.01
C ALA A 69 1.20 7.60 -18.49
N ALA A 70 2.10 8.52 -18.85
CA ALA A 70 1.74 9.86 -19.32
C ALA A 70 1.42 9.87 -20.82
N SER A 71 2.21 9.15 -21.63
CA SER A 71 2.00 9.07 -23.09
C SER A 71 1.20 7.84 -23.54
N SER A 72 0.99 6.85 -22.66
CA SER A 72 0.45 5.52 -23.00
C SER A 72 1.31 4.73 -24.00
N GLU A 73 2.55 5.15 -24.21
CA GLU A 73 3.51 4.43 -25.05
C GLU A 73 4.07 3.21 -24.32
N HIS A 74 4.50 2.23 -25.09
CA HIS A 74 5.10 1.01 -24.55
C HIS A 74 6.14 0.45 -25.52
N GLY A 75 7.09 -0.31 -24.99
CA GLY A 75 8.16 -0.88 -25.81
C GLY A 75 9.05 -1.85 -25.06
N ASP A 76 10.26 -2.04 -25.58
CA ASP A 76 11.32 -2.77 -24.89
C ASP A 76 12.67 -2.04 -24.86
N LEU A 77 13.68 -2.74 -24.34
CA LEU A 77 15.00 -2.18 -24.12
C LEU A 77 15.73 -1.79 -25.42
N LEU A 78 15.33 -2.31 -26.58
CA LEU A 78 15.87 -1.82 -27.86
C LEU A 78 15.34 -0.42 -28.17
N ASP A 79 14.07 -0.14 -27.83
CA ASP A 79 13.50 1.21 -27.94
C ASP A 79 14.20 2.19 -27.00
N VAL A 80 14.55 1.74 -25.79
CA VAL A 80 15.32 2.54 -24.82
C VAL A 80 16.68 2.92 -25.38
N ILE A 81 17.43 1.97 -25.96
CA ILE A 81 18.74 2.25 -26.57
C ILE A 81 18.57 3.22 -27.75
N ARG A 82 17.58 2.97 -28.60
CA ARG A 82 17.29 3.80 -29.78
C ARG A 82 17.00 5.25 -29.40
N GLU A 83 16.10 5.48 -28.46
CA GLU A 83 15.66 6.83 -28.08
C GLU A 83 16.67 7.55 -27.19
N SER A 84 17.37 6.84 -26.30
CA SER A 84 18.40 7.43 -25.43
C SER A 84 19.61 7.95 -26.23
N LEU A 85 19.98 7.26 -27.31
CA LEU A 85 21.12 7.61 -28.16
C LEU A 85 20.72 8.34 -29.46
N GLY A 86 19.43 8.51 -29.74
CA GLY A 86 18.94 9.15 -30.96
C GLY A 86 19.28 8.39 -32.24
N LEU A 87 19.30 7.06 -32.21
CA LEU A 87 19.67 6.22 -33.35
C LEU A 87 18.50 6.09 -34.34
N ALA A 88 18.78 6.25 -35.63
CA ALA A 88 17.77 6.18 -36.70
C ALA A 88 17.64 4.76 -37.30
N GLU A 89 18.76 4.07 -37.48
CA GLU A 89 18.80 2.76 -38.15
C GLU A 89 18.85 1.61 -37.13
N PHE A 90 18.07 0.55 -37.38
CA PHE A 90 18.04 -0.63 -36.50
C PHE A 90 19.40 -1.31 -36.37
N ARG A 91 20.24 -1.22 -37.41
CA ARG A 91 21.60 -1.76 -37.39
C ARG A 91 22.42 -1.14 -36.27
N ASP A 92 22.34 0.18 -36.09
CA ASP A 92 23.10 0.90 -35.08
C ASP A 92 22.61 0.53 -33.67
N VAL A 93 21.29 0.37 -33.51
CA VAL A 93 20.68 -0.12 -32.25
C VAL A 93 21.15 -1.52 -31.91
N ALA A 94 21.20 -2.41 -32.91
CA ALA A 94 21.66 -3.78 -32.73
C ALA A 94 23.17 -3.85 -32.42
N ASP A 95 23.98 -3.01 -33.06
CA ASP A 95 25.42 -2.91 -32.81
C ASP A 95 25.70 -2.40 -31.38
N GLU A 96 24.97 -1.39 -30.90
CA GLU A 96 25.06 -0.92 -29.52
C GLU A 96 24.58 -1.97 -28.51
N ALA A 97 23.46 -2.64 -28.79
CA ALA A 97 22.97 -3.73 -27.93
C ALA A 97 24.01 -4.85 -27.80
N ARG A 98 24.68 -5.24 -28.89
CA ARG A 98 25.77 -6.22 -28.86
C ARG A 98 26.99 -5.69 -28.10
N ALA A 99 27.34 -4.41 -28.27
CA ALA A 99 28.44 -3.78 -27.54
C ALA A 99 28.17 -3.78 -26.03
N PHE A 100 26.98 -3.37 -25.60
CA PHE A 100 26.55 -3.42 -24.20
C PHE A 100 26.63 -4.84 -23.62
N LEU A 101 26.10 -5.82 -24.35
CA LEU A 101 26.12 -7.24 -23.93
C LEU A 101 27.53 -7.86 -23.89
N SER A 102 28.53 -7.18 -24.47
CA SER A 102 29.93 -7.62 -24.50
C SER A 102 30.82 -6.93 -23.44
N LEU A 103 30.29 -5.96 -22.69
CA LEU A 103 31.06 -5.25 -21.66
C LEU A 103 31.46 -6.19 -20.50
N PRO A 104 32.71 -6.08 -19.98
CA PRO A 104 33.11 -6.77 -18.76
C PRO A 104 32.20 -6.36 -17.63
N ARG A 105 31.58 -7.35 -16.99
CA ARG A 105 30.66 -7.12 -15.89
C ARG A 105 31.45 -6.50 -14.72
N PRO A 106 30.98 -5.41 -14.11
CA PRO A 106 31.38 -5.13 -12.74
C PRO A 106 31.05 -6.38 -11.92
N ASP A 107 32.01 -6.87 -11.12
CA ASP A 107 31.70 -7.89 -10.12
C ASP A 107 30.44 -7.47 -9.36
N PRO A 108 29.53 -8.40 -9.05
CA PRO A 108 28.40 -8.08 -8.19
C PRO A 108 28.99 -7.51 -6.90
N VAL A 109 28.82 -6.19 -6.71
CA VAL A 109 29.24 -5.52 -5.48
C VAL A 109 28.66 -6.33 -4.35
N SER A 110 29.56 -6.91 -3.56
CA SER A 110 29.30 -8.00 -2.64
C SER A 110 27.91 -7.90 -2.02
N ALA A 111 27.09 -8.89 -2.35
CA ALA A 111 25.88 -9.24 -1.65
C ALA A 111 26.15 -9.13 -0.15
N GLY A 112 25.63 -8.07 0.47
CA GLY A 112 25.49 -7.98 1.91
C GLY A 112 24.46 -9.02 2.34
N ARG A 113 24.89 -10.29 2.44
CA ARG A 113 24.09 -11.46 2.80
C ARG A 113 22.78 -11.56 2.04
N ASP A 114 22.88 -11.96 0.77
CA ASP A 114 21.82 -12.76 0.14
C ASP A 114 21.62 -14.04 0.96
N ARG A 115 20.68 -13.97 1.90
CA ARG A 115 19.97 -15.17 2.31
C ARG A 115 19.14 -15.60 1.11
N PRO A 116 19.09 -16.90 0.77
CA PRO A 116 18.47 -17.37 -0.45
C PRO A 116 17.03 -16.87 -0.54
N VAL A 117 16.74 -16.12 -1.59
CA VAL A 117 15.39 -15.86 -2.12
C VAL A 117 14.96 -17.11 -2.87
N HIS A 118 14.82 -18.19 -2.12
CA HIS A 118 14.07 -19.38 -2.53
C HIS A 118 13.03 -19.61 -1.45
N GLU A 119 11.76 -19.59 -1.85
CA GLU A 119 10.66 -20.26 -1.16
C GLU A 119 10.52 -19.96 0.35
N ARG A 120 10.45 -18.68 0.71
CA ARG A 120 9.74 -18.29 1.92
C ARG A 120 8.44 -17.64 1.51
N GLY A 121 7.36 -18.42 1.54
CA GLY A 121 5.99 -17.91 1.42
C GLY A 121 5.67 -16.84 2.47
N SER A 122 4.40 -16.39 2.47
CA SER A 122 3.79 -15.48 3.45
C SER A 122 4.38 -15.61 4.88
N ALA A 123 4.64 -16.84 5.33
CA ALA A 123 5.27 -17.19 6.60
C ALA A 123 6.51 -16.35 7.01
N GLY A 124 7.45 -16.06 6.10
CA GLY A 124 8.67 -15.31 6.42
C GLY A 124 8.43 -13.80 6.65
N SER A 125 7.46 -13.23 5.94
CA SER A 125 7.03 -11.84 6.08
C SER A 125 6.15 -11.65 7.32
N SER A 126 5.25 -12.59 7.58
CA SER A 126 4.40 -12.59 8.77
C SER A 126 5.19 -12.81 10.07
N GLU A 127 6.27 -13.60 10.04
CA GLU A 127 7.15 -13.72 11.21
C GLU A 127 7.86 -12.40 11.54
N ALA A 128 8.34 -11.67 10.53
CA ALA A 128 8.92 -10.35 10.72
C ALA A 128 7.90 -9.34 11.28
N ALA A 129 6.65 -9.39 10.79
CA ALA A 129 5.55 -8.59 11.33
C ALA A 129 5.27 -8.90 12.80
N ARG A 130 5.17 -10.19 13.17
CA ARG A 130 4.96 -10.63 14.56
C ARG A 130 6.09 -10.19 15.48
N ARG A 131 7.35 -10.27 15.03
CA ARG A 131 8.51 -9.79 15.80
C ARG A 131 8.43 -8.28 16.04
N LEU A 132 8.12 -7.50 15.01
CA LEU A 132 7.97 -6.05 15.15
C LEU A 132 6.82 -5.69 16.10
N TRP A 133 5.67 -6.37 15.98
CA TRP A 133 4.55 -6.21 16.90
C TRP A 133 4.95 -6.50 18.36
N ALA A 134 5.66 -7.62 18.59
CA ALA A 134 6.12 -8.01 19.92
C ALA A 134 7.14 -7.02 20.53
N MET A 135 7.98 -6.40 19.70
CA MET A 135 8.94 -5.37 20.12
C MET A 135 8.31 -4.00 20.37
N SER A 136 7.04 -3.81 20.00
CA SER A 136 6.34 -2.53 20.14
C SER A 136 5.56 -2.49 21.45
N GLY A 137 5.46 -1.29 22.05
CA GLY A 137 4.79 -1.07 23.33
C GLY A 137 3.41 -0.43 23.18
N PRO A 138 2.67 -0.21 24.28
CA PRO A 138 1.42 0.56 24.29
C PRO A 138 1.60 1.97 23.68
N ILE A 139 0.51 2.57 23.19
CA ILE A 139 0.54 3.93 22.61
C ILE A 139 0.40 5.03 23.67
N GLU A 140 -0.06 4.70 24.87
CA GLU A 140 -0.30 5.65 25.96
C GLU A 140 0.97 6.40 26.36
N GLY A 141 0.88 7.73 26.41
CA GLY A 141 2.03 8.59 26.74
C GLY A 141 3.08 8.70 25.63
N THR A 142 2.83 8.18 24.42
CA THR A 142 3.78 8.21 23.30
C THR A 142 3.43 9.23 22.23
N ILE A 143 4.33 9.40 21.25
CA ILE A 143 4.13 10.23 20.05
C ILE A 143 2.91 9.73 19.25
N ALA A 144 2.60 8.43 19.26
CA ALA A 144 1.40 7.91 18.60
C ALA A 144 0.11 8.42 19.24
N ALA A 145 0.04 8.48 20.58
CA ALA A 145 -1.12 9.07 21.27
C ALA A 145 -1.23 10.59 21.01
N ALA A 146 -0.11 11.31 20.95
CA ALA A 146 -0.11 12.73 20.59
C ALA A 146 -0.62 12.95 19.16
N TYR A 147 -0.19 12.10 18.22
CA TYR A 147 -0.65 12.11 16.83
C TYR A 147 -2.16 11.89 16.69
N LEU A 148 -2.70 10.86 17.34
CA LEU A 148 -4.14 10.59 17.31
C LEU A 148 -4.94 11.76 17.91
N ARG A 149 -4.50 12.30 19.06
CA ARG A 149 -5.16 13.47 19.67
C ARG A 149 -5.10 14.72 18.79
N HIS A 150 -4.01 14.94 18.06
CA HIS A 150 -3.91 16.05 17.11
C HIS A 150 -4.89 15.91 15.92
N ARG A 151 -5.38 14.70 15.68
CA ARG A 151 -6.42 14.38 14.70
C ARG A 151 -7.83 14.32 15.31
N ASP A 152 -8.01 14.91 16.50
CA ASP A 152 -9.24 14.89 17.32
C ASP A 152 -9.76 13.50 17.71
N LEU A 153 -8.90 12.47 17.59
CA LEU A 153 -9.16 11.13 18.10
C LEU A 153 -8.78 11.10 19.58
N THR A 154 -9.72 11.50 20.44
CA THR A 154 -9.47 11.74 21.86
C THR A 154 -9.76 10.53 22.74
N ASP A 155 -10.75 9.71 22.37
CA ASP A 155 -10.96 8.40 23.01
C ASP A 155 -9.93 7.39 22.46
N LEU A 156 -8.92 7.12 23.29
CA LEU A 156 -7.86 6.14 23.01
C LEU A 156 -8.07 4.81 23.77
N SER A 157 -9.19 4.65 24.48
CA SER A 157 -9.48 3.41 25.20
C SER A 157 -9.64 2.24 24.23
N GLY A 158 -9.29 1.02 24.61
CA GLY A 158 -9.54 -0.17 23.79
C GLY A 158 -8.80 -0.21 22.43
N LEU A 159 -7.75 0.59 22.24
CA LEU A 159 -6.91 0.60 21.03
C LEU A 159 -5.75 -0.40 21.11
N SER A 160 -5.96 -1.59 21.66
CA SER A 160 -4.90 -2.61 21.84
C SER A 160 -4.29 -3.12 20.53
N ALA A 161 -5.00 -2.93 19.40
CA ALA A 161 -4.50 -3.20 18.06
C ALA A 161 -3.46 -2.16 17.59
N LEU A 162 -3.26 -1.07 18.33
CA LEU A 162 -2.21 -0.08 18.09
C LEU A 162 -1.13 -0.17 19.15
N ARG A 163 0.11 -0.10 18.69
CA ARG A 163 1.33 -0.04 19.50
C ARG A 163 2.26 1.04 18.97
N PHE A 164 3.29 1.35 19.74
CA PHE A 164 4.29 2.34 19.40
C PHE A 164 5.69 1.71 19.39
N HIS A 165 6.48 2.10 18.38
CA HIS A 165 7.89 1.78 18.30
C HIS A 165 8.71 3.07 18.11
N PRO A 166 9.62 3.44 19.03
CA PRO A 166 10.31 4.73 18.99
C PRO A 166 11.33 4.85 17.85
N ARG A 167 11.81 3.72 17.32
CA ARG A 167 12.88 3.66 16.31
C ARG A 167 12.50 2.78 15.13
N GLY A 168 11.49 3.18 14.37
CA GLY A 168 11.10 2.50 13.14
C GLY A 168 12.09 2.78 12.02
N TYR A 169 12.70 1.73 11.47
CA TYR A 169 13.58 1.85 10.31
C TYR A 169 12.76 1.96 9.03
N VAL A 170 13.01 3.02 8.27
CA VAL A 170 12.47 3.20 6.91
C VAL A 170 13.63 3.41 5.95
N ARG A 171 13.58 2.72 4.82
CA ARG A 171 14.54 2.94 3.75
C ARG A 171 13.79 3.60 2.60
N PRO A 172 14.07 4.89 2.27
CA PRO A 172 13.41 5.59 1.16
C PRO A 172 13.61 4.84 -0.15
N ASP A 173 14.86 4.44 -0.43
CA ASP A 173 15.30 3.71 -1.63
C ASP A 173 16.38 2.66 -1.26
N GLU A 174 16.50 1.56 -2.01
CA GLU A 174 17.51 0.50 -1.77
C GLU A 174 18.93 1.08 -1.64
N ASP A 175 19.25 2.11 -2.44
CA ASP A 175 20.55 2.77 -2.51
C ASP A 175 20.74 3.88 -1.44
N CYS A 176 19.70 4.22 -0.66
CA CYS A 176 19.77 5.23 0.40
C CYS A 176 20.04 4.61 1.78
N PRO A 177 20.72 5.34 2.69
CA PRO A 177 20.85 4.92 4.08
C PRO A 177 19.47 4.84 4.75
N PRO A 178 19.27 3.90 5.70
CA PRO A 178 18.02 3.81 6.43
C PRO A 178 17.85 5.01 7.36
N GLU A 179 16.67 5.61 7.32
CA GLU A 179 16.22 6.63 8.26
C GLU A 179 15.50 5.98 9.45
N ILE A 180 15.48 6.69 10.58
CA ILE A 180 14.85 6.23 11.81
C ILE A 180 13.79 7.24 12.22
N TRP A 181 12.55 6.79 12.30
CA TRP A 181 11.41 7.61 12.70
C TRP A 181 10.57 6.90 13.77
N PRO A 182 9.95 7.65 14.70
CA PRO A 182 8.90 7.10 15.55
C PRO A 182 7.78 6.51 14.70
N ALA A 183 7.21 5.38 15.09
CA ALA A 183 6.17 4.72 14.31
C ALA A 183 5.03 4.22 15.19
N MET A 184 3.80 4.53 14.77
CA MET A 184 2.61 3.81 15.21
C MET A 184 2.53 2.49 14.43
N ILE A 185 2.44 1.40 15.15
CA ILE A 185 2.37 0.03 14.63
C ILE A 185 0.96 -0.47 14.86
N ALA A 186 0.25 -0.84 13.79
CA ALA A 186 -1.08 -1.41 13.87
C ALA A 186 -1.03 -2.89 13.52
N ALA A 187 -1.56 -3.75 14.38
CA ALA A 187 -1.65 -5.19 14.14
C ALA A 187 -2.74 -5.47 13.09
N VAL A 188 -2.36 -6.20 12.06
CA VAL A 188 -3.29 -6.75 11.07
C VAL A 188 -3.52 -8.20 11.44
N THR A 189 -4.78 -8.58 11.65
CA THR A 189 -5.14 -9.93 12.11
C THR A 189 -6.06 -10.66 11.15
N ASP A 190 -6.05 -11.99 11.21
CA ASP A 190 -7.16 -12.79 10.71
C ASP A 190 -8.38 -12.71 11.66
N LEU A 191 -9.40 -13.53 11.39
CA LEU A 191 -10.61 -13.61 12.21
C LEU A 191 -10.40 -14.33 13.55
N ASP A 192 -9.36 -15.16 13.66
CA ASP A 192 -9.00 -15.87 14.89
C ASP A 192 -8.14 -14.99 15.83
N GLY A 193 -7.77 -13.79 15.37
CA GLY A 193 -6.96 -12.83 16.13
C GLY A 193 -5.45 -13.05 15.99
N ASN A 194 -5.00 -13.93 15.10
CA ASN A 194 -3.57 -14.12 14.85
C ASN A 194 -3.03 -12.92 14.06
N VAL A 195 -1.87 -12.40 14.49
CA VAL A 195 -1.17 -11.34 13.75
C VAL A 195 -0.58 -11.92 12.47
N THR A 196 -1.15 -11.52 11.34
CA THR A 196 -0.74 -11.90 9.98
C THR A 196 0.17 -10.84 9.34
N GLY A 197 0.02 -9.58 9.77
CA GLY A 197 0.82 -8.46 9.31
C GLY A 197 0.83 -7.29 10.30
N VAL A 198 1.58 -6.24 9.94
CA VAL A 198 1.58 -4.96 10.66
C VAL A 198 1.59 -3.81 9.67
N HIS A 199 0.90 -2.74 10.02
CA HIS A 199 0.98 -1.45 9.33
C HIS A 199 1.77 -0.45 10.17
N ARG A 200 2.72 0.23 9.54
CA ARG A 200 3.56 1.26 10.16
C ARG A 200 3.14 2.61 9.64
N THR A 201 2.72 3.50 10.53
CA THR A 201 2.60 4.92 10.25
C THR A 201 3.77 5.62 10.92
N PHE A 202 4.74 6.08 10.12
CA PHE A 202 5.88 6.86 10.60
C PHE A 202 5.39 8.28 10.95
N LEU A 203 5.81 8.77 12.11
CA LEU A 203 5.30 9.99 12.72
C LEU A 203 6.38 11.06 12.80
N ALA A 204 5.98 12.32 12.68
CA ALA A 204 6.83 13.44 13.02
C ALA A 204 7.17 13.38 14.53
N PRO A 205 8.40 13.69 14.94
CA PRO A 205 8.82 13.63 16.35
C PRO A 205 7.99 14.52 17.29
N ASP A 206 7.39 15.58 16.77
CA ASP A 206 6.50 16.47 17.52
C ASP A 206 5.07 15.93 17.69
N GLY A 207 4.76 14.79 17.05
CA GLY A 207 3.44 14.17 17.06
C GLY A 207 2.36 14.96 16.33
N ARG A 208 2.68 16.01 15.57
CA ARG A 208 1.69 16.84 14.87
C ARG A 208 1.29 16.28 13.51
N GLY A 209 2.01 15.28 13.02
CA GLY A 209 1.76 14.72 11.71
C GLY A 209 2.51 13.44 11.46
N LYS A 210 2.42 13.01 10.21
CA LYS A 210 3.23 11.91 9.68
C LYS A 210 4.66 12.40 9.44
N ALA A 211 5.62 11.47 9.44
CA ALA A 211 6.99 11.79 9.11
C ALA A 211 7.09 12.41 7.70
N PRO A 212 7.98 13.40 7.48
CA PRO A 212 8.13 14.09 6.20
C PRO A 212 8.94 13.24 5.20
N ILE A 213 8.47 12.02 4.93
CA ILE A 213 9.06 11.06 4.00
C ILE A 213 8.05 10.71 2.90
N GLU A 214 8.53 10.30 1.72
CA GLU A 214 7.67 10.06 0.54
C GLU A 214 6.53 9.06 0.82
N HIS A 215 6.83 8.00 1.57
CA HIS A 215 5.86 6.97 1.94
C HIS A 215 5.83 6.77 3.46
N PRO A 216 5.05 7.60 4.18
CA PRO A 216 4.98 7.57 5.64
C PRO A 216 4.15 6.40 6.18
N ARG A 217 3.52 5.62 5.30
CA ARG A 217 2.74 4.43 5.61
C ARG A 217 3.37 3.22 4.93
N ARG A 218 3.71 2.18 5.68
CA ARG A 218 4.28 0.94 5.14
C ARG A 218 3.77 -0.29 5.86
N ALA A 219 3.31 -1.27 5.12
CA ALA A 219 2.89 -2.55 5.68
C ALA A 219 4.01 -3.61 5.61
N LEU A 220 3.82 -4.70 6.36
CA LEU A 220 4.68 -5.88 6.39
C LEU A 220 3.81 -7.09 6.75
N GLY A 221 4.07 -8.26 6.16
CA GLY A 221 3.25 -9.47 6.34
C GLY A 221 2.08 -9.58 5.36
N GLU A 222 1.06 -10.34 5.75
CA GLU A 222 -0.09 -10.70 4.92
C GLU A 222 -1.33 -9.87 5.28
N LEU A 223 -1.76 -9.01 4.37
CA LEU A 223 -2.84 -8.05 4.59
C LEU A 223 -4.15 -8.43 3.91
N ARG A 224 -4.07 -9.19 2.82
CA ARG A 224 -5.25 -9.54 2.01
C ARG A 224 -6.23 -10.37 2.85
N GLY A 225 -7.49 -9.94 2.88
CA GLY A 225 -8.53 -10.57 3.71
C GLY A 225 -8.50 -10.16 5.19
N ASN A 226 -7.43 -9.52 5.63
CA ASN A 226 -7.17 -9.16 7.02
C ASN A 226 -7.35 -7.64 7.22
N ALA A 227 -7.42 -7.23 8.48
CA ALA A 227 -7.61 -5.83 8.85
C ALA A 227 -7.04 -5.55 10.25
N VAL A 228 -6.82 -4.27 10.54
CA VAL A 228 -6.64 -3.78 11.91
C VAL A 228 -8.02 -3.70 12.56
N ARG A 229 -8.27 -4.51 13.59
CA ARG A 229 -9.59 -4.65 14.21
C ARG A 229 -9.68 -3.94 15.55
N PHE A 230 -10.79 -3.26 15.78
CA PHE A 230 -11.14 -2.61 17.03
C PHE A 230 -12.47 -3.14 17.53
N GLY A 231 -12.48 -3.73 18.72
CA GLY A 231 -13.64 -4.45 19.24
C GLY A 231 -13.82 -5.84 18.61
N VAL A 232 -14.87 -6.54 19.03
CA VAL A 232 -15.20 -7.89 18.56
C VAL A 232 -16.46 -7.80 17.68
N ALA A 233 -16.32 -8.13 16.41
CA ALA A 233 -17.44 -8.14 15.47
C ALA A 233 -18.34 -9.35 15.71
N SER A 234 -19.64 -9.11 15.89
CA SER A 234 -20.68 -10.15 15.90
C SER A 234 -21.45 -10.12 14.58
N ASP A 235 -22.58 -9.42 14.59
CA ASP A 235 -23.57 -9.31 13.53
C ASP A 235 -23.44 -7.99 12.75
N VAL A 236 -22.72 -7.01 13.30
CA VAL A 236 -22.47 -5.70 12.67
C VAL A 236 -20.97 -5.39 12.74
N LEU A 237 -20.43 -4.87 11.63
CA LEU A 237 -19.05 -4.39 11.51
C LEU A 237 -19.04 -3.11 10.68
N ALA A 238 -18.20 -2.15 11.03
CA ALA A 238 -17.82 -1.04 10.16
C ALA A 238 -16.41 -1.25 9.60
N ALA A 239 -16.21 -1.06 8.30
CA ALA A 239 -14.92 -1.21 7.65
C ALA A 239 -14.58 0.01 6.80
N GLY A 240 -13.31 0.41 6.79
CA GLY A 240 -12.81 1.52 5.97
C GLY A 240 -11.34 1.34 5.64
N GLU A 241 -10.79 2.23 4.83
CA GLU A 241 -9.38 2.16 4.42
C GLU A 241 -8.44 2.63 5.53
N GLY A 242 -8.67 3.84 6.05
CA GLY A 242 -7.79 4.49 7.01
C GLY A 242 -8.04 4.08 8.46
N ILE A 243 -6.95 3.93 9.24
CA ILE A 243 -7.04 3.80 10.70
C ILE A 243 -7.69 5.06 11.29
N GLU A 244 -7.27 6.24 10.83
CA GLU A 244 -7.81 7.51 11.32
C GLU A 244 -9.30 7.66 10.97
N THR A 245 -9.71 7.23 9.77
CA THR A 245 -11.11 7.25 9.29
C THR A 245 -12.01 6.39 10.16
N VAL A 246 -11.66 5.11 10.39
CA VAL A 246 -12.49 4.22 11.22
C VAL A 246 -12.50 4.67 12.68
N LEU A 247 -11.37 5.15 13.22
CA LEU A 247 -11.34 5.67 14.58
C LEU A 247 -12.16 6.95 14.76
N SER A 248 -12.37 7.72 13.69
CA SER A 248 -13.26 8.89 13.71
C SER A 248 -14.71 8.46 13.90
N LEU A 249 -15.14 7.41 13.19
CA LEU A 249 -16.45 6.80 13.40
C LEU A 249 -16.61 6.32 14.84
N ARG A 250 -15.56 5.72 15.43
CA ARG A 250 -15.57 5.29 16.84
C ARG A 250 -15.87 6.42 17.83
N GLN A 251 -15.41 7.65 17.55
CA GLN A 251 -15.73 8.79 18.42
C GLN A 251 -17.25 9.03 18.46
N GLY A 252 -17.96 8.78 17.35
CA GLY A 252 -19.42 8.87 17.29
C GLY A 252 -20.15 7.63 17.82
N LEU A 253 -19.58 6.44 17.60
CA LEU A 253 -20.17 5.11 17.82
C LEU A 253 -19.14 4.20 18.56
N PRO A 254 -18.92 4.38 19.87
CA PRO A 254 -17.80 3.75 20.58
C PRO A 254 -17.88 2.22 20.65
N ASP A 255 -19.09 1.67 20.64
CA ASP A 255 -19.36 0.23 20.78
C ASP A 255 -19.50 -0.50 19.44
N LEU A 256 -19.48 0.21 18.31
CA LEU A 256 -19.53 -0.39 16.98
C LEU A 256 -18.16 -1.02 16.66
N PRO A 257 -18.06 -2.34 16.39
CA PRO A 257 -16.80 -2.96 15.99
C PRO A 257 -16.30 -2.42 14.65
N LEU A 258 -14.98 -2.24 14.52
CA LEU A 258 -14.36 -1.57 13.37
C LEU A 258 -13.23 -2.39 12.76
N ALA A 259 -13.00 -2.22 11.46
CA ALA A 259 -11.89 -2.78 10.72
C ALA A 259 -11.25 -1.75 9.77
N ALA A 260 -9.98 -1.39 9.99
CA ALA A 260 -9.20 -0.64 9.01
C ALA A 260 -8.44 -1.59 8.08
N CYS A 261 -8.75 -1.52 6.78
CA CYS A 261 -8.21 -2.41 5.75
C CYS A 261 -6.94 -1.87 5.07
N LEU A 262 -6.55 -0.63 5.36
CA LEU A 262 -5.29 0.01 4.95
C LEU A 262 -5.18 0.44 3.48
N SER A 263 -6.09 -0.02 2.61
CA SER A 263 -6.29 0.48 1.24
C SER A 263 -7.61 -0.01 0.64
N SER A 264 -8.07 0.60 -0.45
CA SER A 264 -9.27 0.20 -1.21
C SER A 264 -9.19 -1.26 -1.68
N THR A 265 -8.02 -1.70 -2.16
CA THR A 265 -7.81 -3.09 -2.61
C THR A 265 -7.98 -4.09 -1.47
N HIS A 266 -7.47 -3.79 -0.28
CA HIS A 266 -7.62 -4.69 0.87
C HIS A 266 -9.03 -4.63 1.46
N LEU A 267 -9.68 -3.46 1.42
CA LEU A 267 -11.09 -3.31 1.79
C LEU A 267 -11.98 -4.20 0.92
N ALA A 268 -11.80 -4.15 -0.40
CA ALA A 268 -12.51 -5.01 -1.34
C ALA A 268 -12.26 -6.51 -1.11
N ALA A 269 -11.11 -6.87 -0.53
CA ALA A 269 -10.70 -8.25 -0.26
C ALA A 269 -11.03 -8.72 1.17
N LEU A 270 -11.65 -7.89 2.03
CA LEU A 270 -11.93 -8.20 3.43
C LEU A 270 -12.66 -9.54 3.57
N ILE A 271 -12.22 -10.39 4.50
CA ILE A 271 -12.93 -11.62 4.87
C ILE A 271 -13.96 -11.26 5.94
N PHE A 272 -15.21 -11.67 5.71
CA PHE A 272 -16.32 -11.38 6.61
C PHE A 272 -16.33 -12.36 7.80
N PRO A 273 -16.58 -11.87 9.03
CA PRO A 273 -16.92 -12.73 10.15
C PRO A 273 -18.13 -13.63 9.81
N PRO A 274 -18.16 -14.89 10.27
CA PRO A 274 -19.19 -15.86 9.88
C PRO A 274 -20.61 -15.49 10.35
N LEU A 275 -20.72 -14.66 11.40
CA LEU A 275 -22.01 -14.20 11.95
C LEU A 275 -22.42 -12.82 11.43
N LEU A 276 -21.62 -12.22 10.54
CA LEU A 276 -21.87 -10.87 10.06
C LEU A 276 -23.19 -10.85 9.27
N ARG A 277 -24.04 -9.88 9.59
CA ARG A 277 -25.32 -9.63 8.91
C ARG A 277 -25.34 -8.26 8.25
N ARG A 278 -24.61 -7.30 8.82
CA ARG A 278 -24.52 -5.94 8.29
C ARG A 278 -23.09 -5.43 8.28
N LEU A 279 -22.69 -4.88 7.14
CA LEU A 279 -21.41 -4.22 6.95
C LEU A 279 -21.62 -2.74 6.62
N TYR A 280 -21.18 -1.87 7.53
CA TYR A 280 -21.03 -0.46 7.21
C TYR A 280 -19.69 -0.24 6.51
N VAL A 281 -19.70 0.44 5.37
CA VAL A 281 -18.45 0.76 4.66
C VAL A 281 -18.23 2.26 4.70
N LEU A 282 -17.17 2.69 5.37
CA LEU A 282 -16.74 4.08 5.37
C LEU A 282 -16.04 4.32 4.03
N ARG A 283 -16.72 5.06 3.16
CA ARG A 283 -16.21 5.43 1.85
C ARG A 283 -15.37 6.70 1.96
N ASP A 284 -14.17 6.68 1.41
CA ASP A 284 -13.44 7.91 1.07
C ASP A 284 -14.01 8.47 -0.25
N ASP A 285 -14.14 9.79 -0.38
CA ASP A 285 -14.76 10.42 -1.57
C ASP A 285 -13.82 10.44 -2.78
N ASP A 286 -13.45 9.26 -3.29
CA ASP A 286 -12.61 9.10 -4.48
C ASP A 286 -13.00 7.88 -5.37
N PRO A 287 -12.53 7.83 -6.64
CA PRO A 287 -12.87 6.73 -7.56
C PRO A 287 -12.36 5.34 -7.15
N ALA A 288 -11.30 5.27 -6.34
CA ALA A 288 -10.77 3.98 -5.87
C ALA A 288 -11.69 3.37 -4.81
N GLY A 289 -12.26 4.21 -3.93
CA GLY A 289 -13.31 3.86 -2.99
C GLY A 289 -14.55 3.29 -3.69
N ASP A 290 -14.98 3.90 -4.80
CA ASP A 290 -16.15 3.44 -5.56
C ASP A 290 -16.02 2.01 -6.09
N HIS A 291 -14.88 1.69 -6.70
CA HIS A 291 -14.61 0.34 -7.19
C HIS A 291 -14.50 -0.70 -6.05
N ALA A 292 -13.92 -0.30 -4.91
CA ALA A 292 -13.80 -1.17 -3.76
C ALA A 292 -15.18 -1.48 -3.16
N VAL A 293 -16.05 -0.47 -3.02
CA VAL A 293 -17.43 -0.64 -2.54
C VAL A 293 -18.21 -1.57 -3.46
N ALA A 294 -18.16 -1.36 -4.78
CA ALA A 294 -18.88 -2.21 -5.74
C ALA A 294 -18.44 -3.68 -5.68
N THR A 295 -17.13 -3.93 -5.56
CA THR A 295 -16.60 -5.29 -5.41
C THR A 295 -17.04 -5.91 -4.09
N LEU A 296 -17.04 -5.12 -3.01
CA LEU A 296 -17.42 -5.57 -1.68
C LEU A 296 -18.92 -5.84 -1.58
N ASP A 297 -19.75 -5.05 -2.26
CA ASP A 297 -21.20 -5.17 -2.33
C ASP A 297 -21.65 -6.46 -3.02
N ALA A 298 -21.02 -6.81 -4.15
CA ALA A 298 -21.26 -8.08 -4.81
C ALA A 298 -20.96 -9.27 -3.87
N ARG A 299 -19.81 -9.25 -3.19
CA ARG A 299 -19.42 -10.30 -2.23
C ARG A 299 -20.31 -10.34 -1.00
N ALA A 300 -20.72 -9.19 -0.47
CA ALA A 300 -21.62 -9.10 0.68
C ALA A 300 -22.99 -9.66 0.33
N SER A 301 -23.52 -9.31 -0.84
CA SER A 301 -24.79 -9.82 -1.37
C SER A 301 -24.78 -11.35 -1.52
N GLU A 302 -23.71 -11.92 -2.09
CA GLU A 302 -23.53 -13.38 -2.20
C GLU A 302 -23.51 -14.07 -0.83
N ALA A 303 -22.98 -13.40 0.19
CA ALA A 303 -22.94 -13.89 1.57
C ALA A 303 -24.22 -13.60 2.39
N GLY A 304 -25.22 -12.93 1.81
CA GLY A 304 -26.45 -12.53 2.51
C GLY A 304 -26.22 -11.42 3.56
N ILE A 305 -25.20 -10.59 3.37
CA ILE A 305 -24.82 -9.49 4.25
C ILE A 305 -25.35 -8.18 3.68
N GLU A 306 -26.07 -7.42 4.50
CA GLU A 306 -26.53 -6.07 4.16
C GLU A 306 -25.34 -5.09 4.18
N LEU A 307 -24.96 -4.54 3.03
CA LEU A 307 -23.95 -3.50 2.94
C LEU A 307 -24.60 -2.11 2.96
N ILE A 308 -24.12 -1.23 3.83
CA ILE A 308 -24.54 0.17 3.90
C ILE A 308 -23.31 1.07 3.80
N ALA A 309 -23.20 1.84 2.72
CA ALA A 309 -22.15 2.83 2.58
C ALA A 309 -22.43 4.04 3.50
N LEU A 310 -21.42 4.46 4.25
CA LEU A 310 -21.42 5.67 5.04
C LEU A 310 -20.55 6.71 4.32
N SER A 311 -21.14 7.86 4.04
CA SER A 311 -20.47 8.96 3.34
C SER A 311 -20.14 10.11 4.31
N PRO A 312 -18.89 10.62 4.27
CA PRO A 312 -18.53 11.86 4.94
C PRO A 312 -19.17 13.06 4.22
N ARG A 313 -19.16 14.24 4.87
CA ARG A 313 -19.54 15.52 4.24
C ARG A 313 -18.36 16.21 3.57
N LEU A 314 -17.16 16.00 4.09
CA LEU A 314 -15.89 16.44 3.53
C LEU A 314 -15.20 15.26 2.82
N GLY A 315 -13.87 15.23 2.77
CA GLY A 315 -13.13 14.17 2.09
C GLY A 315 -13.16 12.82 2.82
N ASP A 316 -12.95 12.85 4.14
CA ASP A 316 -13.02 11.65 5.00
C ASP A 316 -13.69 11.94 6.35
N PHE A 317 -14.03 10.88 7.09
CA PHE A 317 -14.68 11.02 8.41
C PHE A 317 -13.79 11.69 9.48
N ASN A 318 -12.47 11.71 9.29
CA ASN A 318 -11.59 12.43 10.21
C ASN A 318 -11.58 13.92 9.92
N ASP A 319 -11.70 14.34 8.66
CA ASP A 319 -11.92 15.73 8.30
C ASP A 319 -13.27 16.23 8.84
N ASP A 320 -14.34 15.43 8.73
CA ASP A 320 -15.64 15.73 9.34
C ASP A 320 -15.55 15.89 10.86
N LEU A 321 -14.87 14.95 11.55
CA LEU A 321 -14.68 15.00 12.99
C LEU A 321 -13.95 16.29 13.41
N ARG A 322 -12.88 16.65 12.70
CA ARG A 322 -12.05 17.82 13.01
C ARG A 322 -12.77 19.14 12.68
N ALA A 323 -13.58 19.15 11.63
CA ALA A 323 -14.32 20.34 11.21
C ALA A 323 -15.56 20.60 12.06
N PHE A 324 -16.30 19.55 12.43
CA PHE A 324 -17.63 19.68 13.02
C PHE A 324 -17.76 19.15 14.45
N GLY A 325 -16.79 18.35 14.91
CA GLY A 325 -16.80 17.73 16.22
C GLY A 325 -17.74 16.52 16.35
N ARG A 326 -17.63 15.84 17.49
CA ARG A 326 -18.33 14.57 17.77
C ARG A 326 -19.87 14.66 17.66
N GLY A 327 -20.47 15.75 18.15
CA GLY A 327 -21.92 15.92 18.14
C GLY A 327 -22.49 16.02 16.73
N ALA A 328 -21.86 16.82 15.88
CA ALA A 328 -22.25 16.95 14.48
C ALA A 328 -21.97 15.66 13.70
N LEU A 329 -20.83 14.99 13.94
CA LEU A 329 -20.54 13.68 13.36
C LEU A 329 -21.67 12.67 13.64
N ARG A 330 -22.17 12.61 14.88
CA ARG A 330 -23.32 11.76 15.23
C ARG A 330 -24.59 12.14 14.47
N ALA A 331 -24.85 13.43 14.29
CA ALA A 331 -25.99 13.90 13.50
C ALA A 331 -25.86 13.55 12.00
N ILE A 332 -24.63 13.54 11.46
CA ILE A 332 -24.32 13.12 10.09
C ILE A 332 -24.55 11.62 9.91
N LEU A 333 -24.15 10.81 10.89
CA LEU A 333 -24.26 9.35 10.84
C LEU A 333 -25.68 8.85 11.07
N ARG A 334 -26.45 9.47 11.96
CA ARG A 334 -27.79 9.00 12.36
C ARG A 334 -28.72 8.62 11.19
N PRO A 335 -28.90 9.46 10.14
CA PRO A 335 -29.77 9.10 9.03
C PRO A 335 -29.20 8.03 8.09
N GLN A 336 -27.91 7.71 8.19
CA GLN A 336 -27.22 6.72 7.34
C GLN A 336 -27.19 5.33 7.97
N LEU A 337 -27.42 5.23 9.29
CA LEU A 337 -27.46 3.95 10.00
C LEU A 337 -28.83 3.28 9.84
N ALA A 338 -28.83 1.95 9.97
CA ALA A 338 -30.07 1.19 10.05
C ALA A 338 -30.80 1.57 11.36
N PRO A 339 -32.14 1.65 11.39
CA PRO A 339 -32.87 2.09 12.57
C PRO A 339 -32.56 1.28 13.84
N SER A 340 -32.35 -0.03 13.71
CA SER A 340 -31.97 -0.90 14.83
C SER A 340 -30.58 -0.60 15.39
N ASP A 341 -29.66 -0.14 14.54
CA ASP A 341 -28.28 0.17 14.91
C ASP A 341 -28.12 1.58 15.47
N VAL A 342 -29.02 2.52 15.14
CA VAL A 342 -29.09 3.83 15.80
C VAL A 342 -29.33 3.65 17.31
N ALA A 343 -30.33 2.85 17.69
CA ALA A 343 -30.62 2.59 19.10
C ALA A 343 -29.44 1.89 19.80
N ARG A 344 -28.80 0.92 19.11
CA ARG A 344 -27.72 0.10 19.65
C ARG A 344 -26.40 0.85 19.83
N PHE A 345 -25.96 1.63 18.85
CA PHE A 345 -24.60 2.20 18.82
C PHE A 345 -24.57 3.71 19.01
N LEU A 346 -25.65 4.39 18.66
CA LEU A 346 -25.72 5.84 18.78
C LEU A 346 -26.32 6.22 20.13
N GLU A 347 -27.44 5.62 20.54
CA GLU A 347 -28.18 6.04 21.75
C GLU A 347 -27.67 5.42 23.05
N ALA A 348 -27.13 4.20 23.02
CA ALA A 348 -26.61 3.48 24.19
C ALA A 348 -25.43 4.16 24.92
N GLY A 349 -24.70 5.07 24.26
CA GLY A 349 -23.55 5.79 24.81
C GLY A 349 -23.88 7.14 25.47
N THR A 350 -25.15 7.40 25.82
CA THR A 350 -25.60 8.69 26.39
C THR A 350 -25.95 8.61 27.89
N THR A 351 -25.74 7.46 28.53
CA THR A 351 -25.96 7.24 29.98
C THR A 351 -24.68 7.37 30.79
#